data_AF-A0A1K1PVR0-F1
#
_entry.id   AF-A0A1K1PVR0-F1
#
_cell.length_a   1.000
_cell.length_b   1.000
_cell.length_c   1.000
_cell.angle_alpha   90.00
_cell.angle_beta   90.00
_cell.angle_gamma   90.00
#
_symmetry.space_group_name_H-M   'P 1'
#
loop_
_entity.id
_entity.type
_entity.pdbx_description
1 polymer ?
#
loop_
_entity_poly.entity_id
_entity_poly.type
_entity_poly.pdbx_seq_one_letter_code
_entity_poly.pdbx_strand_id
1 'polypeptide(L)'
;MKRTTGHLAEKKGKWYAVINLYDTDGKRKEKWQSLDLEAKKGTKTEANHRLNQLLEKYNTGDLYLQDTMTRAERERNRIGDMLVEDYLAEWLASYKPNVTKATFQSYQMYVNIHMIPFFKPMKIKVKEITGDEINEYYSHLRAKGLKGTTCQRHHALLHLAFKSAMKRRIIPSNPVDQADRPKAQQFIGNYYNADEIKTLLDCTKDDPLHIVIMIAAYYGLRRSEVIGLKWTAIDFGGKTISIKHKVLQDSDGLTGYDVMKKKPHTEPCRLCR
;
A
#
# COMPACT_ATOMS: atom_id res chain seq x y z
N MET A 1 -31.52 11.90 9.80
CA MET A 1 -31.74 10.44 9.79
C MET A 1 -33.23 10.20 9.98
N LYS A 2 -33.91 9.39 9.15
CA LYS A 2 -35.32 9.05 9.41
C LYS A 2 -35.38 8.30 10.74
N ARG A 3 -36.29 8.69 11.64
CA ARG A 3 -36.46 8.06 12.95
C ARG A 3 -36.81 6.58 12.73
N THR A 4 -36.00 5.67 13.26
CA THR A 4 -36.27 4.25 13.23
C THR A 4 -37.56 3.99 14.00
N THR A 5 -38.54 3.36 13.34
CA THR A 5 -39.83 3.00 13.92
C THR A 5 -39.88 1.50 14.20
N GLY A 6 -40.68 1.08 15.17
CA GLY A 6 -40.94 -0.33 15.42
C GLY A 6 -42.25 -0.52 16.17
N HIS A 7 -42.69 -1.77 16.24
CA HIS A 7 -43.90 -2.17 16.97
C HIS A 7 -43.66 -3.48 17.71
N LEU A 8 -44.53 -3.76 18.70
CA LEU A 8 -44.53 -5.03 19.40
C LEU A 8 -45.25 -6.09 18.58
N ALA A 9 -44.68 -7.28 18.53
CA ALA A 9 -45.34 -8.47 18.01
C ALA A 9 -45.25 -9.61 19.03
N GLU A 10 -46.31 -10.41 19.11
CA GLU A 10 -46.33 -11.63 19.91
C GLU A 10 -46.05 -12.83 19.01
N LYS A 11 -45.12 -13.70 19.43
CA LYS A 11 -44.84 -14.95 18.71
C LYS A 11 -44.46 -16.05 19.70
N LYS A 12 -45.16 -17.19 19.65
CA LYS A 12 -44.93 -18.34 20.54
C LYS A 12 -44.91 -17.96 22.04
N GLY A 13 -45.84 -17.10 22.47
CA GLY A 13 -46.00 -16.69 23.88
C GLY A 13 -44.91 -15.74 24.42
N LYS A 14 -44.10 -15.11 23.54
CA LYS A 14 -43.08 -14.12 23.91
C LYS A 14 -43.28 -12.81 23.16
N TRP A 15 -42.87 -11.70 23.78
CA TRP A 15 -42.84 -10.38 23.16
C TRP A 15 -41.57 -10.18 22.31
N TYR A 16 -41.78 -9.67 21.10
CA TYR A 16 -40.72 -9.27 20.18
C TYR A 16 -40.88 -7.79 19.81
N ALA A 17 -39.76 -7.09 19.69
CA ALA A 17 -39.67 -5.82 19.00
C ALA A 17 -39.44 -6.08 17.50
N VAL A 18 -40.36 -5.61 16.66
CA VAL A 18 -40.21 -5.61 15.20
C VAL A 18 -39.77 -4.21 14.79
N ILE A 19 -38.50 -4.09 14.40
CA ILE A 19 -37.83 -2.82 14.13
C ILE A 19 -37.66 -2.66 12.62
N ASN A 20 -38.09 -1.52 12.08
CA ASN A 20 -37.99 -1.18 10.66
C ASN A 20 -36.67 -0.47 10.38
N LEU A 21 -35.71 -1.19 9.80
CA LEU A 21 -34.43 -0.65 9.36
C LEU A 21 -34.47 -0.35 7.86
N TYR A 22 -33.67 0.62 7.41
CA TYR A 22 -33.54 0.96 5.99
C TYR A 22 -32.08 0.86 5.58
N ASP A 23 -31.81 0.13 4.50
CA ASP A 23 -30.46 0.06 3.92
C ASP A 23 -30.06 1.39 3.26
N THR A 24 -28.80 1.55 2.85
CA THR A 24 -28.31 2.74 2.14
C THR A 24 -29.06 3.01 0.84
N ASP A 25 -29.62 1.95 0.22
CA ASP A 25 -30.47 2.02 -0.98
C ASP A 25 -31.95 2.33 -0.67
N GLY A 26 -32.29 2.59 0.60
CA GLY A 26 -33.64 2.90 1.06
C GLY A 26 -34.60 1.71 1.14
N LYS A 27 -34.11 0.48 0.89
CA LYS A 27 -34.91 -0.74 1.04
C LYS A 27 -35.18 -1.03 2.53
N ARG A 28 -36.46 -1.24 2.88
CA ARG A 28 -36.88 -1.60 4.23
C ARG A 28 -36.51 -3.06 4.54
N LYS A 29 -35.95 -3.28 5.71
CA LYS A 29 -35.68 -4.61 6.29
C LYS A 29 -36.19 -4.66 7.72
N GLU A 30 -37.02 -5.65 8.00
CA GLU A 30 -37.54 -5.85 9.36
C GLU A 30 -36.58 -6.71 10.18
N LYS A 31 -36.24 -6.24 11.38
CA LYS A 31 -35.46 -7.00 12.36
C LYS A 31 -36.35 -7.36 13.54
N TRP A 32 -36.42 -8.66 13.81
CA TRP A 32 -37.12 -9.21 14.97
C TRP A 32 -36.12 -9.40 16.10
N GLN A 33 -36.37 -8.75 17.24
CA GLN A 33 -35.55 -8.89 18.44
C GLN A 33 -36.42 -9.33 19.61
N SER A 34 -36.03 -10.43 20.28
CA SER A 34 -36.68 -10.86 21.52
C SER A 34 -36.53 -9.79 22.59
N LEU A 35 -37.61 -9.48 23.30
CA LEU A 35 -37.56 -8.62 24.49
C LEU A 35 -37.30 -9.41 25.78
N ASP A 36 -37.13 -10.73 25.66
CA ASP A 36 -36.95 -11.69 26.76
C ASP A 36 -38.06 -11.56 27.81
N LEU A 37 -39.30 -11.44 27.34
CA LEU A 37 -40.52 -11.31 28.12
C LEU A 37 -41.59 -12.27 27.61
N GLU A 38 -42.30 -12.91 28.53
CA GLU A 38 -43.48 -13.71 28.23
C GLU A 38 -44.71 -12.81 27.98
N ALA A 39 -45.51 -13.19 27.00
CA ALA A 39 -46.76 -12.50 26.66
C ALA A 39 -47.87 -12.92 27.63
N LYS A 40 -47.99 -12.17 28.74
CA LYS A 40 -48.98 -12.38 29.80
C LYS A 40 -49.75 -11.08 30.07
N LYS A 41 -50.94 -11.20 30.65
CA LYS A 41 -51.77 -10.04 31.02
C LYS A 41 -50.99 -9.13 31.98
N GLY A 42 -50.74 -7.88 31.59
CA GLY A 42 -49.96 -6.91 32.35
C GLY A 42 -48.50 -6.69 31.88
N THR A 43 -47.91 -7.56 31.05
CA THR A 43 -46.51 -7.40 30.60
C THR A 43 -46.34 -6.45 29.40
N LYS A 44 -47.45 -5.98 28.81
CA LYS A 44 -47.45 -5.08 27.65
C LYS A 44 -46.80 -3.71 27.92
N THR A 45 -46.97 -3.16 29.13
CA THR A 45 -46.38 -1.87 29.52
C THR A 45 -44.85 -1.96 29.59
N GLU A 46 -44.34 -3.02 30.22
CA GLU A 46 -42.90 -3.31 30.30
C GLU A 46 -42.31 -3.62 28.92
N ALA A 47 -43.02 -4.36 28.07
CA ALA A 47 -42.61 -4.60 26.69
C ALA A 47 -42.51 -3.30 25.87
N ASN A 48 -43.45 -2.38 26.04
CA ASN A 48 -43.40 -1.06 25.40
C ASN A 48 -42.22 -0.21 25.91
N HIS A 49 -41.92 -0.27 27.20
CA HIS A 49 -40.77 0.42 27.76
C HIS A 49 -39.45 -0.09 27.13
N ARG A 50 -39.28 -1.41 27.03
CA ARG A 50 -38.10 -2.02 26.39
C ARG A 50 -38.04 -1.74 24.88
N LEU A 51 -39.17 -1.72 24.18
CA LEU A 51 -39.23 -1.31 22.78
C LEU A 51 -38.75 0.14 22.62
N ASN A 52 -39.21 1.06 23.47
CA ASN A 52 -38.79 2.47 23.40
C ASN A 52 -37.30 2.65 23.69
N GLN A 53 -36.75 1.94 24.69
CA GLN A 53 -35.31 1.93 24.95
C GLN A 53 -34.50 1.41 23.75
N LEU A 54 -34.98 0.35 23.08
CA LEU A 54 -34.35 -0.14 21.86
C LEU A 54 -34.43 0.90 20.74
N LEU A 55 -35.61 1.44 20.46
CA LEU A 55 -35.79 2.46 19.43
C LEU A 55 -34.93 3.69 19.69
N GLU A 56 -34.75 4.11 20.95
CA GLU A 56 -33.84 5.19 21.31
C GLU A 56 -32.39 4.86 20.92
N LYS A 57 -31.90 3.66 21.24
CA LYS A 57 -30.54 3.23 20.84
C LYS A 57 -30.34 3.09 19.33
N TYR A 58 -31.39 2.74 18.57
CA TYR A 58 -31.33 2.78 17.09
C TYR A 58 -31.36 4.23 16.58
N ASN A 59 -32.11 5.12 17.22
CA ASN A 59 -32.23 6.53 16.84
C ASN A 59 -31.00 7.38 17.20
N THR A 60 -30.25 7.03 18.27
CA THR A 60 -28.93 7.62 18.55
C THR A 60 -27.84 7.12 17.59
N GLY A 61 -28.10 6.08 16.80
CA GLY A 61 -27.25 5.61 15.71
C GLY A 61 -26.37 4.40 16.04
N ASP A 62 -26.19 4.07 17.33
CA ASP A 62 -25.27 3.01 17.77
C ASP A 62 -25.64 1.61 17.24
N LEU A 63 -26.90 1.21 17.41
CA LEU A 63 -27.39 -0.11 16.97
C LEU A 63 -27.76 -0.13 15.48
N TYR A 64 -28.23 1.00 14.95
CA TYR A 64 -28.63 1.11 13.54
C TYR A 64 -27.43 0.92 12.61
N LEU A 65 -26.32 1.61 12.88
CA LEU A 65 -25.09 1.48 12.08
C LEU A 65 -24.55 0.05 12.13
N GLN A 66 -24.60 -0.63 13.28
CA GLN A 66 -24.09 -2.00 13.39
C GLN A 66 -24.91 -3.02 12.58
N ASP A 67 -26.23 -2.86 12.51
CA ASP A 67 -27.15 -3.83 11.90
C ASP A 67 -27.44 -3.57 10.42
N THR A 68 -27.37 -2.32 9.96
CA THR A 68 -27.60 -1.98 8.55
C THR A 68 -26.34 -2.00 7.73
N MET A 69 -25.15 -1.90 8.34
CA MET A 69 -23.91 -1.87 7.59
C MET A 69 -23.50 -3.24 7.07
N THR A 70 -23.28 -3.31 5.77
CA THR A 70 -22.62 -4.43 5.12
C THR A 70 -21.22 -4.66 5.73
N ARG A 71 -20.66 -5.87 5.55
CA ARG A 71 -19.27 -6.14 5.95
C ARG A 71 -18.29 -5.14 5.33
N ALA A 72 -18.52 -4.77 4.08
CA ALA A 72 -17.69 -3.80 3.36
C ALA A 72 -17.74 -2.41 4.01
N GLU A 73 -18.92 -1.95 4.43
CA GLU A 73 -19.09 -0.66 5.10
C GLU A 73 -18.41 -0.62 6.47
N ARG A 74 -18.55 -1.68 7.27
CA ARG A 74 -17.89 -1.75 8.58
C ARG A 74 -16.38 -1.65 8.44
N GLU A 75 -15.84 -2.34 7.45
CA GLU A 75 -14.42 -2.29 7.14
C GLU A 75 -13.97 -0.90 6.62
N ARG A 76 -14.79 -0.23 5.79
CA ARG A 76 -14.49 1.14 5.35
C ARG A 76 -14.43 2.11 6.51
N ASN A 77 -15.41 2.06 7.41
CA ASN A 77 -15.45 2.95 8.57
C ASN A 77 -14.29 2.67 9.53
N ARG A 78 -14.01 1.39 9.81
CA ARG A 78 -12.85 0.99 10.62
C ARG A 78 -11.57 1.61 10.10
N ILE A 79 -11.29 1.50 8.79
CA ILE A 79 -10.06 2.04 8.22
C ILE A 79 -10.09 3.57 8.17
N GLY A 80 -11.25 4.18 7.86
CA GLY A 80 -11.39 5.63 7.87
C GLY A 80 -11.14 6.24 9.25
N ASP A 81 -11.52 5.55 10.32
CA ASP A 81 -11.30 5.94 11.71
C ASP A 81 -9.94 5.48 12.29
N MET A 82 -9.17 4.69 11.53
CA MET A 82 -7.83 4.28 11.89
C MET A 82 -6.86 5.46 11.84
N LEU A 83 -5.85 5.46 12.71
CA LEU A 83 -4.77 6.43 12.61
C LEU A 83 -3.91 6.15 11.37
N VAL A 84 -3.37 7.21 10.78
CA VAL A 84 -2.61 7.11 9.52
C VAL A 84 -1.42 6.17 9.65
N GLU A 85 -0.70 6.19 10.77
CA GLU A 85 0.45 5.30 11.00
C GLU A 85 0.07 3.82 11.00
N ASP A 86 -1.06 3.48 11.64
CA ASP A 86 -1.54 2.11 11.72
C ASP A 86 -2.07 1.65 10.36
N TYR A 87 -2.75 2.55 9.65
CA TYR A 87 -3.20 2.31 8.28
C TYR A 87 -2.04 2.04 7.33
N LEU A 88 -0.96 2.84 7.39
CA LEU A 88 0.22 2.63 6.54
C LEU A 88 0.89 1.28 6.82
N ALA A 89 0.96 0.86 8.08
CA ALA A 89 1.49 -0.45 8.46
C ALA A 89 0.62 -1.60 7.93
N GLU A 90 -0.70 -1.55 8.16
CA GLU A 90 -1.65 -2.56 7.71
C GLU A 90 -1.72 -2.64 6.18
N TRP A 91 -1.78 -1.48 5.52
CA TRP A 91 -1.75 -1.38 4.06
C TRP A 91 -0.48 -1.98 3.50
N LEU A 92 0.70 -1.64 4.05
CA LEU A 92 1.97 -2.18 3.56
C LEU A 92 2.00 -3.71 3.65
N ALA A 93 1.57 -4.29 4.79
CA ALA A 93 1.52 -5.73 4.99
C ALA A 93 0.64 -6.43 3.92
N SER A 94 -0.56 -5.89 3.67
CA SER A 94 -1.47 -6.41 2.64
C SER A 94 -0.96 -6.19 1.21
N TYR A 95 -0.14 -5.16 0.97
CA TYR A 95 0.38 -4.83 -0.35
C TYR A 95 1.61 -5.66 -0.76
N LYS A 96 2.27 -6.33 0.20
CA LYS A 96 3.47 -7.16 0.00
C LYS A 96 3.42 -8.10 -1.22
N PRO A 97 2.31 -8.84 -1.51
CA PRO A 97 2.27 -9.77 -2.63
C PRO A 97 2.35 -9.10 -4.02
N ASN A 98 2.07 -7.80 -4.10
CA ASN A 98 1.98 -7.07 -5.37
C ASN A 98 3.33 -6.52 -5.85
N VAL A 99 4.38 -6.66 -5.06
CA VAL A 99 5.69 -6.06 -5.33
C VAL A 99 6.82 -7.06 -5.17
N THR A 100 7.93 -6.82 -5.85
CA THR A 100 9.16 -7.61 -5.66
C THR A 100 9.72 -7.39 -4.27
N LYS A 101 10.39 -8.41 -3.71
CA LYS A 101 11.01 -8.37 -2.37
C LYS A 101 11.86 -7.11 -2.13
N ALA A 102 12.74 -6.75 -3.05
CA ALA A 102 13.58 -5.54 -2.94
C ALA A 102 12.76 -4.23 -2.88
N THR A 103 11.66 -4.15 -3.61
CA THR A 103 10.74 -3.00 -3.56
C THR A 103 10.02 -2.96 -2.22
N PHE A 104 9.55 -4.11 -1.73
CA PHE A 104 8.89 -4.22 -0.43
C PHE A 104 9.82 -3.78 0.71
N GLN A 105 11.08 -4.21 0.69
CA GLN A 105 12.08 -3.77 1.68
C GLN A 105 12.29 -2.25 1.66
N SER A 106 12.35 -1.65 0.47
CA SER A 106 12.44 -0.19 0.33
C SER A 106 11.20 0.49 0.92
N TYR A 107 10.00 -0.03 0.64
CA TYR A 107 8.75 0.51 1.18
C TYR A 107 8.69 0.38 2.71
N GLN A 108 9.07 -0.77 3.25
CA GLN A 108 9.13 -1.02 4.69
C GLN A 108 10.09 -0.06 5.38
N MET A 109 11.26 0.21 4.78
CA MET A 109 12.19 1.22 5.28
C MET A 109 11.55 2.60 5.29
N TYR A 110 10.92 3.04 4.20
CA TYR A 110 10.25 4.34 4.14
C TYR A 110 9.12 4.48 5.18
N VAL A 111 8.29 3.44 5.33
CA VAL A 111 7.15 3.45 6.26
C VAL A 111 7.63 3.44 7.70
N ASN A 112 8.50 2.48 8.08
CA ASN A 112 8.87 2.26 9.47
C ASN A 112 9.85 3.31 10.01
N ILE A 113 10.79 3.79 9.18
CA ILE A 113 11.83 4.73 9.62
C ILE A 113 11.39 6.18 9.51
N HIS A 114 10.54 6.51 8.52
CA HIS A 114 10.19 7.90 8.22
C HIS A 114 8.72 8.23 8.44
N MET A 115 7.79 7.49 7.82
CA MET A 115 6.37 7.87 7.83
C MET A 115 5.71 7.65 9.19
N ILE A 116 5.80 6.43 9.75
CA ILE A 116 5.19 6.10 11.04
C ILE A 116 5.72 7.01 12.16
N PRO A 117 7.04 7.21 12.33
CA PRO A 117 7.54 8.10 13.38
C PRO A 117 7.08 9.56 13.25
N PHE A 118 6.78 10.01 12.02
CA PHE A 118 6.29 11.36 11.77
C PHE A 118 4.78 11.49 12.08
N PHE A 119 3.94 10.58 11.60
CA PHE A 119 2.48 10.68 11.76
C PHE A 119 1.98 10.28 13.15
N LYS A 120 2.68 9.36 13.84
CA LYS A 120 2.29 8.87 15.17
C LYS A 120 2.02 9.94 16.23
N PRO A 121 2.85 10.98 16.41
CA PRO A 121 2.54 12.05 17.37
C PRO A 121 1.32 12.89 16.99
N MET A 122 0.96 12.96 15.71
CA MET A 122 -0.16 13.78 15.22
C MET A 122 -1.52 13.15 15.52
N LYS A 123 -1.59 11.80 15.63
CA LYS A 123 -2.83 11.03 15.91
C LYS A 123 -3.99 11.38 14.96
N ILE A 124 -3.68 11.52 13.68
CA ILE A 124 -4.64 11.90 12.64
C ILE A 124 -5.27 10.65 12.06
N LYS A 125 -6.60 10.68 11.87
CA LYS A 125 -7.32 9.59 11.23
C LYS A 125 -7.18 9.62 9.71
N VAL A 126 -7.27 8.46 9.07
CA VAL A 126 -7.18 8.34 7.61
C VAL A 126 -8.20 9.22 6.87
N LYS A 127 -9.41 9.40 7.43
CA LYS A 127 -10.44 10.27 6.83
C LYS A 127 -10.22 11.76 7.04
N GLU A 128 -9.31 12.14 7.93
CA GLU A 128 -9.07 13.54 8.36
C GLU A 128 -7.78 14.11 7.76
N ILE A 129 -6.85 13.28 7.31
CA ILE A 129 -5.59 13.74 6.71
C ILE A 129 -5.82 14.51 5.40
N THR A 130 -5.10 15.61 5.24
CA THR A 130 -5.19 16.52 4.09
C THR A 130 -3.84 16.65 3.38
N GLY A 131 -3.78 17.51 2.35
CA GLY A 131 -2.52 17.85 1.69
C GLY A 131 -1.51 18.57 2.60
N ASP A 132 -1.98 19.27 3.63
CA ASP A 132 -1.12 20.10 4.50
C ASP A 132 -0.21 19.23 5.37
N GLU A 133 -0.73 18.18 6.01
CA GLU A 133 0.11 17.24 6.78
C GLU A 133 1.12 16.49 5.90
N ILE A 134 0.77 16.26 4.64
CA ILE A 134 1.66 15.64 3.66
C ILE A 134 2.79 16.62 3.27
N ASN A 135 2.48 17.91 3.14
CA ASN A 135 3.47 18.97 2.91
C ASN A 135 4.40 19.16 4.11
N GLU A 136 3.87 19.11 5.34
CA GLU A 136 4.66 19.11 6.56
C GLU A 136 5.62 17.91 6.59
N TYR A 137 5.14 16.72 6.22
CA TYR A 137 5.98 15.53 6.10
C TYR A 137 7.12 15.73 5.10
N TYR A 138 6.85 16.32 3.93
CA TYR A 138 7.91 16.60 2.95
C TYR A 138 8.93 17.61 3.46
N SER A 139 8.48 18.62 4.20
CA SER A 139 9.35 19.61 4.84
C SER A 139 10.24 18.95 5.88
N HIS A 140 9.70 18.04 6.69
CA HIS A 140 10.47 17.23 7.64
C HIS A 140 11.54 16.36 6.96
N LEU A 141 11.21 15.71 5.84
CA LEU A 141 12.21 14.93 5.08
C LEU A 141 13.35 15.80 4.56
N ARG A 142 13.03 17.01 4.08
CA ARG A 142 14.06 17.97 3.62
C ARG A 142 14.91 18.47 4.78
N ALA A 143 14.31 18.75 5.95
CA ALA A 143 15.03 19.16 7.15
C ALA A 143 16.00 18.07 7.64
N LYS A 144 15.67 16.79 7.42
CA LYS A 144 16.58 15.65 7.64
C LYS A 144 17.67 15.48 6.56
N GLY A 145 17.74 16.36 5.56
CA GLY A 145 18.75 16.33 4.51
C GLY A 145 18.48 15.31 3.40
N LEU A 146 17.26 14.76 3.28
CA LEU A 146 16.94 13.82 2.20
C LEU A 146 16.87 14.55 0.85
N LYS A 147 17.47 13.93 -0.18
CA LYS A 147 17.43 14.43 -1.55
C LYS A 147 15.99 14.50 -2.09
N GLY A 148 15.74 15.44 -3.00
CA GLY A 148 14.42 15.60 -3.64
C GLY A 148 13.93 14.34 -4.36
N THR A 149 14.83 13.57 -4.97
CA THR A 149 14.52 12.25 -5.57
C THR A 149 14.02 11.25 -4.53
N THR A 150 14.58 11.24 -3.33
CA THR A 150 14.11 10.40 -2.23
C THR A 150 12.74 10.88 -1.75
N CYS A 151 12.54 12.18 -1.58
CA CYS A 151 11.22 12.74 -1.24
C CYS A 151 10.14 12.34 -2.26
N GLN A 152 10.46 12.31 -3.56
CA GLN A 152 9.54 11.82 -4.59
C GLN A 152 9.18 10.34 -4.43
N ARG A 153 10.10 9.50 -3.95
CA ARG A 153 9.81 8.09 -3.66
C ARG A 153 8.83 7.96 -2.49
N HIS A 154 8.99 8.77 -1.45
CA HIS A 154 8.02 8.83 -0.36
C HIS A 154 6.65 9.33 -0.83
N HIS A 155 6.61 10.39 -1.65
CA HIS A 155 5.38 10.89 -2.27
C HIS A 155 4.67 9.80 -3.08
N ALA A 156 5.40 9.09 -3.95
CA ALA A 156 4.83 8.02 -4.77
C ALA A 156 4.26 6.87 -3.91
N LEU A 157 4.91 6.53 -2.80
CA LEU A 157 4.44 5.49 -1.89
C LEU A 157 3.18 5.91 -1.14
N LEU A 158 3.15 7.13 -0.58
CA LEU A 158 1.96 7.68 0.09
C LEU A 158 0.79 7.76 -0.89
N HIS A 159 1.04 8.29 -2.09
CA HIS A 159 0.04 8.37 -3.14
C HIS A 159 -0.51 6.97 -3.48
N LEU A 160 0.34 5.95 -3.56
CA LEU A 160 -0.10 4.57 -3.82
C LEU A 160 -0.98 4.02 -2.68
N ALA A 161 -0.61 4.27 -1.42
CA ALA A 161 -1.38 3.87 -0.25
C ALA A 161 -2.77 4.53 -0.25
N PHE A 162 -2.83 5.86 -0.27
CA PHE A 162 -4.08 6.60 -0.23
C PHE A 162 -4.94 6.40 -1.49
N LYS A 163 -4.33 6.12 -2.65
CA LYS A 163 -5.09 5.67 -3.83
C LYS A 163 -5.81 4.34 -3.59
N SER A 164 -5.25 3.41 -2.82
CA SER A 164 -5.96 2.20 -2.40
C SER A 164 -7.12 2.51 -1.46
N ALA A 165 -6.96 3.44 -0.51
CA ALA A 165 -8.06 3.90 0.35
C ALA A 165 -9.20 4.54 -0.45
N MET A 166 -8.86 5.41 -1.40
CA MET A 166 -9.81 6.07 -2.29
C MET A 166 -10.56 5.06 -3.18
N LYS A 167 -9.85 4.09 -3.78
CA LYS A 167 -10.47 3.01 -4.57
C LYS A 167 -11.46 2.18 -3.76
N ARG A 168 -11.18 1.97 -2.47
CA ARG A 168 -12.09 1.30 -1.53
C ARG A 168 -13.20 2.21 -1.01
N ARG A 169 -13.30 3.46 -1.49
CA ARG A 169 -14.26 4.49 -1.05
C ARG A 169 -14.18 4.77 0.46
N ILE A 170 -13.00 4.66 1.05
CA ILE A 170 -12.74 4.98 2.46
C ILE A 170 -12.62 6.49 2.62
N ILE A 171 -11.93 7.13 1.66
CA ILE A 171 -11.78 8.57 1.54
C ILE A 171 -12.32 9.03 0.19
N PRO A 172 -12.87 10.26 0.10
CA PRO A 172 -13.48 10.76 -1.13
C PRO A 172 -12.45 11.15 -2.20
N SER A 173 -11.25 11.56 -1.79
CA SER A 173 -10.16 11.93 -2.67
C SER A 173 -8.82 11.55 -2.04
N ASN A 174 -7.76 11.53 -2.84
CA ASN A 174 -6.42 11.22 -2.36
C ASN A 174 -5.73 12.51 -1.85
N PRO A 175 -5.41 12.62 -0.55
CA PRO A 175 -4.81 13.82 0.04
C PRO A 175 -3.44 14.15 -0.57
N VAL A 176 -2.73 13.15 -1.09
CA VAL A 176 -1.41 13.35 -1.70
C VAL A 176 -1.48 14.09 -3.03
N ASP A 177 -2.63 14.04 -3.71
CA ASP A 177 -2.86 14.82 -4.94
C ASP A 177 -3.08 16.31 -4.64
N GLN A 178 -3.39 16.66 -3.40
CA GLN A 178 -3.56 18.04 -2.93
C GLN A 178 -2.24 18.63 -2.38
N ALA A 179 -1.23 17.80 -2.17
CA ALA A 179 0.07 18.21 -1.65
C ALA A 179 1.03 18.65 -2.76
N ASP A 180 2.01 19.48 -2.42
CA ASP A 180 3.04 19.94 -3.32
C ASP A 180 4.04 18.83 -3.62
N ARG A 181 3.97 18.30 -4.84
CA ARG A 181 4.87 17.23 -5.28
C ARG A 181 6.34 17.68 -5.14
N PRO A 182 7.18 16.93 -4.40
CA PRO A 182 8.58 17.28 -4.23
C PRO A 182 9.33 17.37 -5.57
N LYS A 183 10.11 18.42 -5.75
CA LYS A 183 10.98 18.57 -6.93
C LYS A 183 12.23 17.71 -6.76
N ALA A 184 12.50 16.86 -7.75
CA ALA A 184 13.78 16.18 -7.85
C ALA A 184 14.80 17.12 -8.47
N GLN A 185 16.00 17.17 -7.89
CA GLN A 185 17.15 17.72 -8.59
C GLN A 185 17.53 16.77 -9.71
N GLN A 186 17.77 17.32 -10.90
CA GLN A 186 18.30 16.55 -12.01
C GLN A 186 19.73 16.11 -11.64
N PHE A 187 19.95 14.80 -11.64
CA PHE A 187 21.29 14.28 -11.53
C PHE A 187 21.94 14.34 -12.91
N ILE A 188 22.98 15.15 -13.05
CA ILE A 188 23.84 15.14 -14.23
C ILE A 188 24.96 14.13 -13.92
N GLY A 189 24.87 12.96 -14.52
CA GLY A 189 25.89 11.93 -14.37
C GLY A 189 27.10 12.25 -15.25
N ASN A 190 28.29 12.25 -14.65
CA ASN A 190 29.52 12.18 -15.43
C ASN A 190 29.66 10.77 -16.02
N TYR A 191 30.20 10.70 -17.23
CA TYR A 191 30.48 9.46 -17.94
C TYR A 191 31.94 9.45 -18.36
N TYR A 192 32.51 8.25 -18.43
CA TYR A 192 33.88 8.08 -18.89
C TYR A 192 33.96 8.28 -20.40
N ASN A 193 34.98 9.00 -20.86
CA ASN A 193 35.38 9.02 -22.26
C ASN A 193 36.23 7.78 -22.61
N ALA A 194 36.58 7.63 -23.89
CA ALA A 194 37.31 6.46 -24.38
C ALA A 194 38.69 6.28 -23.74
N ASP A 195 39.42 7.37 -23.51
CA ASP A 195 40.75 7.34 -22.90
C ASP A 195 40.66 6.97 -21.41
N GLU A 196 39.68 7.53 -20.70
CA GLU A 196 39.43 7.19 -19.29
C GLU A 196 39.02 5.72 -19.10
N ILE A 197 38.19 5.18 -20.00
CA ILE A 197 37.86 3.74 -20.00
C ILE A 197 39.12 2.90 -20.25
N LYS A 198 39.98 3.32 -21.20
CA LYS A 198 41.23 2.62 -21.46
C LYS A 198 42.12 2.61 -20.22
N THR A 199 42.29 3.76 -19.56
CA THR A 199 43.03 3.86 -18.30
C THR A 199 42.44 2.97 -17.22
N LEU A 200 41.10 2.96 -17.06
CA LEU A 200 40.42 2.09 -16.10
C LEU A 200 40.67 0.60 -16.38
N LEU A 201 40.60 0.19 -17.65
CA LEU A 201 40.87 -1.20 -18.04
C LEU A 201 42.33 -1.57 -17.83
N ASP A 202 43.27 -0.67 -18.12
CA ASP A 202 44.70 -0.87 -17.87
C ASP A 202 45.00 -1.03 -16.37
N CYS A 203 44.38 -0.21 -15.52
CA CYS A 203 44.55 -0.29 -14.07
C CYS A 203 43.93 -1.54 -13.43
N THR A 204 42.99 -2.20 -14.10
CA THR A 204 42.24 -3.32 -13.53
C THR A 204 42.67 -4.67 -14.09
N LYS A 205 43.69 -4.75 -14.98
CA LYS A 205 44.08 -5.98 -15.70
C LYS A 205 44.26 -7.21 -14.81
N ASP A 206 44.87 -7.04 -13.64
CA ASP A 206 45.16 -8.13 -12.71
C ASP A 206 44.08 -8.30 -11.62
N ASP A 207 43.02 -7.48 -11.65
CA ASP A 207 41.91 -7.55 -10.71
C ASP A 207 40.81 -8.49 -11.23
N PRO A 208 40.22 -9.36 -10.40
CA PRO A 208 39.06 -10.20 -10.80
C PRO A 208 37.88 -9.41 -11.39
N LEU A 209 37.74 -8.13 -11.06
CA LEU A 209 36.73 -7.23 -11.61
C LEU A 209 37.01 -6.79 -13.05
N HIS A 210 38.22 -7.02 -13.60
CA HIS A 210 38.58 -6.62 -14.95
C HIS A 210 37.53 -7.04 -15.98
N ILE A 211 37.15 -8.31 -15.96
CA ILE A 211 36.19 -8.88 -16.91
C ILE A 211 34.79 -8.27 -16.73
N VAL A 212 34.41 -7.97 -15.49
CA VAL A 212 33.12 -7.35 -15.16
C VAL A 212 33.06 -5.92 -15.71
N ILE A 213 34.13 -5.16 -15.49
CA ILE A 213 34.27 -3.78 -15.98
C ILE A 213 34.33 -3.76 -17.50
N MET A 214 35.11 -4.65 -18.11
CA MET A 214 35.23 -4.78 -19.55
C MET A 214 33.88 -5.09 -20.20
N ILE A 215 33.15 -6.10 -19.71
CA ILE A 215 31.83 -6.44 -20.27
C ILE A 215 30.84 -5.27 -20.09
N ALA A 216 30.83 -4.61 -18.93
CA ALA A 216 29.97 -3.45 -18.70
C ALA A 216 30.29 -2.28 -19.65
N ALA A 217 31.57 -2.01 -19.89
CA ALA A 217 32.02 -0.92 -20.76
C ALA A 217 31.70 -1.18 -22.24
N TYR A 218 31.88 -2.42 -22.73
CA TYR A 218 31.67 -2.75 -24.14
C TYR A 218 30.21 -2.96 -24.53
N TYR A 219 29.40 -3.52 -23.63
CA TYR A 219 28.01 -3.93 -23.95
C TYR A 219 26.96 -3.12 -23.17
N GLY A 220 27.37 -2.17 -22.32
CA GLY A 220 26.45 -1.32 -21.57
C GLY A 220 25.54 -2.07 -20.58
N LEU A 221 25.93 -3.27 -20.17
CA LEU A 221 25.13 -4.13 -19.29
C LEU A 221 25.05 -3.55 -17.88
N ARG A 222 23.89 -3.70 -17.22
CA ARG A 222 23.76 -3.35 -15.81
C ARG A 222 24.60 -4.30 -14.97
N ARG A 223 25.14 -3.82 -13.85
CA ARG A 223 25.91 -4.63 -12.89
C ARG A 223 25.26 -5.99 -12.56
N SER A 224 23.94 -5.99 -12.30
CA SER A 224 23.19 -7.22 -12.01
C SER A 224 23.12 -8.20 -13.17
N GLU A 225 23.18 -7.70 -14.41
CA GLU A 225 23.15 -8.50 -15.64
C GLU A 225 24.53 -9.10 -15.90
N VAL A 226 25.61 -8.32 -15.70
CA VAL A 226 26.99 -8.82 -15.84
C VAL A 226 27.28 -9.93 -14.84
N ILE A 227 26.94 -9.73 -13.56
CA ILE A 227 27.14 -10.75 -12.52
C ILE A 227 26.24 -11.97 -12.75
N GLY A 228 25.10 -11.79 -13.42
CA GLY A 228 24.17 -12.88 -13.73
C GLY A 228 24.51 -13.67 -14.99
N LEU A 229 25.55 -13.30 -15.74
CA LEU A 229 25.95 -14.02 -16.95
C LEU A 229 26.27 -15.49 -16.63
N LYS A 230 25.70 -16.39 -17.43
CA LYS A 230 25.98 -17.84 -17.39
C LYS A 230 26.76 -18.21 -18.65
N TRP A 231 27.54 -19.28 -18.62
CA TRP A 231 28.24 -19.80 -19.80
C TRP A 231 27.30 -20.09 -20.98
N THR A 232 26.08 -20.54 -20.69
CA THR A 232 25.02 -20.79 -21.69
C THR A 232 24.50 -19.53 -22.38
N ALA A 233 24.85 -18.34 -21.88
CA ALA A 233 24.53 -17.08 -22.53
C ALA A 233 25.46 -16.78 -23.72
N ILE A 234 26.63 -17.42 -23.79
CA ILE A 234 27.67 -17.10 -24.77
C ILE A 234 27.65 -18.15 -25.88
N ASP A 235 27.38 -17.71 -27.10
CA ASP A 235 27.52 -18.52 -28.30
C ASP A 235 28.80 -18.09 -29.02
N PHE A 236 29.85 -18.90 -28.89
CA PHE A 236 31.13 -18.65 -29.56
C PHE A 236 31.06 -18.87 -31.08
N GLY A 237 30.20 -19.79 -31.55
CA GLY A 237 30.05 -20.08 -32.98
C GLY A 237 29.27 -18.97 -33.70
N GLY A 238 28.16 -18.54 -33.10
CA GLY A 238 27.38 -17.39 -33.57
C GLY A 238 27.99 -16.03 -33.18
N LYS A 239 29.02 -16.01 -32.33
CA LYS A 239 29.62 -14.81 -31.74
C LYS A 239 28.54 -13.89 -31.14
N THR A 240 27.71 -14.42 -30.24
CA THR A 240 26.67 -13.63 -29.56
C THR A 240 26.68 -13.83 -28.05
N ILE A 241 26.20 -12.82 -27.32
CA ILE A 241 25.91 -12.91 -25.89
C ILE A 241 24.42 -12.63 -25.69
N SER A 242 23.72 -13.55 -25.01
CA SER A 242 22.29 -13.46 -24.72
C SER A 242 22.03 -13.20 -23.24
N ILE A 243 21.53 -12.01 -22.92
CA ILE A 243 21.30 -11.60 -21.53
C ILE A 243 19.90 -12.03 -21.08
N LYS A 244 19.85 -13.13 -20.34
CA LYS A 244 18.62 -13.78 -19.85
C LYS A 244 18.50 -13.80 -18.33
N HIS A 245 19.58 -13.50 -17.62
CA HIS A 245 19.69 -13.69 -16.18
C HIS A 245 20.13 -12.40 -15.49
N LYS A 246 19.75 -12.25 -14.23
CA LYS A 246 20.25 -11.19 -13.37
C LYS A 246 20.39 -11.67 -11.93
N VAL A 247 21.34 -11.10 -11.20
CA VAL A 247 21.49 -11.31 -9.76
C VAL A 247 21.04 -10.07 -9.02
N LEU A 248 20.19 -10.24 -8.00
CA LEU A 248 19.82 -9.17 -7.08
C LEU A 248 20.30 -9.53 -5.68
N GLN A 249 20.72 -8.52 -4.94
CA GLN A 249 20.99 -8.64 -3.52
C GLN A 249 19.74 -8.26 -2.73
N ASP A 250 19.34 -9.11 -1.79
CA ASP A 250 18.29 -8.83 -0.82
C ASP A 250 18.82 -9.00 0.61
N SER A 251 17.92 -9.06 1.60
CA SER A 251 18.29 -9.19 3.02
C SER A 251 18.90 -10.55 3.36
N ASP A 252 18.62 -11.56 2.54
CA ASP A 252 18.97 -12.96 2.79
C ASP A 252 20.18 -13.37 1.92
N GLY A 253 20.70 -12.44 1.10
CA GLY A 253 21.91 -12.62 0.31
C GLY A 253 21.72 -12.31 -1.17
N LEU A 254 22.52 -12.97 -2.02
CA LEU A 254 22.46 -12.84 -3.47
C LEU A 254 21.51 -13.91 -4.03
N THR A 255 20.49 -13.47 -4.76
CA THR A 255 19.53 -14.36 -5.44
C THR A 255 19.60 -14.15 -6.96
N GLY A 256 19.77 -15.24 -7.69
CA GLY A 256 19.71 -15.27 -9.16
C GLY A 256 18.28 -15.36 -9.66
N TYR A 257 17.96 -14.63 -10.74
CA TYR A 257 16.67 -14.65 -11.40
C TYR A 257 16.85 -14.93 -12.89
N ASP A 258 16.04 -15.87 -13.39
CA ASP A 258 16.01 -16.27 -14.80
C ASP A 258 14.92 -15.53 -15.60
N VAL A 259 14.18 -14.60 -14.95
CA VAL A 259 13.11 -13.83 -15.57
C VAL A 259 13.48 -12.35 -15.60
N MET A 260 13.60 -11.81 -16.81
CA MET A 260 13.85 -10.40 -17.06
C MET A 260 12.53 -9.62 -17.16
N LYS A 261 12.47 -8.42 -16.58
CA LYS A 261 11.29 -7.52 -16.71
C LYS A 261 11.13 -6.96 -18.13
N LYS A 262 12.21 -6.98 -18.92
CA LYS A 262 12.25 -6.59 -20.34
C LYS A 262 12.57 -7.83 -21.18
N LYS A 263 12.23 -7.80 -22.46
CA LYS A 263 12.58 -8.90 -23.38
C LYS A 263 14.10 -9.18 -23.29
N PRO A 264 14.51 -10.47 -23.30
CA PRO A 264 15.90 -10.82 -23.45
C PRO A 264 16.49 -10.11 -24.67
N HIS A 265 17.73 -9.65 -24.55
CA HIS A 265 18.46 -9.04 -25.66
C HIS A 265 19.69 -9.87 -25.96
N THR A 266 19.99 -10.00 -27.24
CA THR A 266 21.15 -10.70 -27.77
C THR A 266 21.99 -9.69 -28.53
N GLU A 267 23.25 -9.56 -28.16
CA GLU A 267 24.19 -8.64 -28.80
C GLU A 267 25.33 -9.40 -29.48
N PRO A 268 25.89 -8.88 -30.58
CA PRO A 268 27.10 -9.42 -31.18
C PRO A 268 28.25 -9.39 -30.17
N CYS A 269 28.82 -10.55 -29.88
CA CYS A 269 29.95 -10.73 -28.98
C CYS A 269 31.25 -10.32 -29.67
N ARG A 270 31.76 -9.13 -29.35
CA ARG A 270 33.07 -8.64 -29.82
C ARG A 270 34.26 -9.24 -29.08
N LEU A 271 34.00 -9.97 -27.99
CA LEU A 271 35.01 -10.61 -27.13
C LEU A 271 35.12 -12.13 -27.36
N CYS A 272 34.20 -12.73 -28.12
CA CYS A 272 34.22 -14.16 -28.46
C CYS A 272 35.24 -14.36 -29.58
N ARG A 273 36.50 -14.49 -29.20
CA ARG A 273 37.61 -14.85 -30.10
C ARG A 273 37.89 -16.33 -30.00
#